data_AF-A0A9X7I8R6-F1
#
_entry.id   AF-A0A9X7I8R6-F1
#
_cell.length_a   1.000
_cell.length_b   1.000
_cell.length_c   1.000
_cell.angle_alpha   90.00
_cell.angle_beta   90.00
_cell.angle_gamma   90.00
#
_symmetry.space_group_name_H-M   'P 1'
#
loop_
_entity.id
_entity.type
_entity.pdbx_description
1 polymer ?
#
loop_
_entity_poly.entity_id
_entity_poly.type
_entity_poly.pdbx_seq_one_letter_code
_entity_poly.pdbx_strand_id
1 'polypeptide(L)'
;MDNKKFIAETKDVRLTVKRADTFGVSFVNCEQDILRVEEAQNVIRLIQTKKVSASNWLRWFTQGMPEIVVSLPHDVEVCEVESDSNQVLITDIEIGELYVEVNNGKVEVVNLKADDVFLKC
;
A
#
# COMPACT_ATOMS: atom_id res chain seq x y z
N MET A 1 -21.39 11.65 -6.94
CA MET A 1 -20.77 11.59 -5.61
C MET A 1 -19.34 11.21 -5.88
N ASP A 2 -18.39 12.03 -5.44
CA ASP A 2 -16.99 11.73 -5.67
C ASP A 2 -16.61 10.54 -4.79
N ASN A 3 -16.30 9.41 -5.43
CA ASN A 3 -15.84 8.21 -4.75
C ASN A 3 -14.54 8.52 -4.01
N LYS A 4 -14.47 8.19 -2.72
CA LYS A 4 -13.25 8.39 -1.95
C LYS A 4 -12.18 7.43 -2.44
N LYS A 5 -10.99 7.96 -2.63
CA LYS A 5 -9.89 7.28 -3.31
C LYS A 5 -8.69 7.17 -2.38
N PHE A 6 -8.03 6.01 -2.43
CA PHE A 6 -6.72 5.79 -1.85
C PHE A 6 -5.68 5.69 -2.95
N ILE A 7 -4.55 6.37 -2.77
CA ILE A 7 -3.41 6.35 -3.70
C ILE A 7 -2.15 6.04 -2.90
N ALA A 8 -1.38 5.04 -3.31
CA ALA A 8 -0.09 4.71 -2.72
C ALA A 8 1.03 4.76 -3.75
N GLU A 9 2.13 5.42 -3.40
CA GLU A 9 3.37 5.45 -4.16
C GLU A 9 4.50 4.92 -3.29
N THR A 10 5.06 3.77 -3.65
CA THR A 10 6.13 3.09 -2.89
C THR A 10 7.37 2.87 -3.73
N LYS A 11 8.54 2.81 -3.07
CA LYS A 11 9.85 2.67 -3.72
C LYS A 11 10.44 1.26 -3.54
N ASP A 12 10.58 0.82 -2.29
CA ASP A 12 11.31 -0.41 -1.97
C ASP A 12 10.78 -1.18 -0.75
N VAL A 13 9.68 -0.72 -0.14
CA VAL A 13 8.98 -1.43 0.92
C VAL A 13 7.98 -2.43 0.34
N ARG A 14 7.68 -3.49 1.09
CA ARG A 14 6.44 -4.24 0.88
C ARG A 14 5.26 -3.35 1.30
N LEU A 15 4.20 -3.33 0.49
CA LEU A 15 2.94 -2.70 0.85
C LEU A 15 1.88 -3.78 1.04
N THR A 16 1.17 -3.75 2.16
CA THR A 16 -0.02 -4.56 2.39
C THR A 16 -1.22 -3.64 2.57
N VAL A 17 -2.28 -3.82 1.79
CA VAL A 17 -3.52 -3.05 1.88
C VAL A 17 -4.66 -4.00 2.27
N LYS A 18 -5.42 -3.64 3.31
CA LYS A 18 -6.56 -4.42 3.82
C LYS A 18 -7.71 -3.54 4.28
N ARG A 19 -8.90 -4.11 4.45
CA ARG A 19 -10.07 -3.39 4.99
C ARG A 19 -10.03 -3.30 6.52
N ALA A 20 -10.56 -2.20 7.08
CA ALA A 20 -10.84 -2.02 8.51
C ALA A 20 -11.94 -0.97 8.72
N ASP A 21 -12.34 -0.76 9.98
CA ASP A 21 -13.36 0.25 10.34
C ASP A 21 -12.87 1.69 10.13
N THR A 22 -11.57 1.93 10.33
CA THR A 22 -10.94 3.25 10.23
C THR A 22 -9.68 3.19 9.40
N PHE A 23 -9.32 4.32 8.79
CA PHE A 23 -8.01 4.46 8.16
C PHE A 23 -6.87 4.28 9.18
N GLY A 24 -5.83 3.56 8.80
CA GLY A 24 -4.65 3.38 9.64
C GLY A 24 -3.43 2.94 8.84
N VAL A 25 -2.26 3.33 9.32
CA VAL A 25 -0.96 2.93 8.77
C VAL A 25 -0.12 2.34 9.88
N SER A 26 0.42 1.14 9.64
CA SER A 26 1.34 0.45 10.54
C SER A 26 2.65 0.13 9.82
N PHE A 27 3.74 0.14 10.59
CA PHE A 27 5.10 -0.02 10.09
C PHE A 27 5.71 -1.26 10.69
N VAL A 28 6.27 -2.12 9.84
CA VAL A 28 6.96 -3.35 10.24
C VAL A 28 8.38 -3.27 9.72
N ASN A 29 9.36 -3.27 10.62
CA ASN A 29 10.79 -3.21 10.32
C ASN A 29 11.24 -1.99 9.46
N CYS A 30 10.46 -0.91 9.44
CA CYS A 30 10.80 0.35 8.78
C CYS A 30 10.53 1.57 9.66
N GLU A 31 11.24 2.64 9.36
CA GLU A 31 11.11 3.93 10.05
C GLU A 31 9.88 4.69 9.54
N GLN A 32 9.22 5.45 10.40
CA GLN A 32 8.00 6.18 10.02
C GLN A 32 8.29 7.41 9.15
N ASP A 33 9.48 8.01 9.26
CA ASP A 33 9.86 9.25 8.57
C ASP A 33 10.11 9.05 7.06
N ILE A 34 10.09 7.80 6.58
CA ILE A 34 10.15 7.49 5.15
C ILE A 34 8.79 7.67 4.46
N LEU A 35 7.72 7.91 5.21
CA LEU A 35 6.35 7.97 4.69
C LEU A 35 5.72 9.34 4.93
N ARG A 36 5.00 9.83 3.93
CA ARG A 36 4.09 10.97 4.05
C ARG A 36 2.67 10.51 3.74
N VAL A 37 1.72 10.91 4.58
CA VAL A 37 0.28 10.71 4.34
C VAL A 37 -0.36 12.08 4.17
N GLU A 38 -1.15 12.24 3.10
CA GLU A 38 -1.90 13.45 2.79
C GLU A 38 -3.39 13.08 2.74
N GLU A 39 -4.21 13.74 3.56
CA GLU A 39 -5.66 13.56 3.57
C GLU A 39 -6.34 14.82 3.05
N ALA A 40 -7.04 14.68 1.93
CA ALA A 40 -7.96 15.67 1.39
C ALA A 40 -9.39 15.09 1.42
N GLN A 41 -10.39 15.93 1.15
CA GLN A 41 -11.81 15.60 1.35
C GLN A 41 -12.22 14.22 0.78
N ASN A 42 -11.73 13.82 -0.40
CA ASN A 42 -12.05 12.54 -1.04
C ASN A 42 -10.82 11.71 -1.43
N VAL A 43 -9.62 12.08 -0.96
CA VAL A 43 -8.37 11.41 -1.34
C VAL A 43 -7.48 11.21 -0.12
N ILE A 44 -7.03 9.98 0.07
CA ILE A 44 -5.95 9.63 0.98
C ILE A 44 -4.75 9.24 0.12
N ARG A 45 -3.65 10.00 0.21
CA ARG A 45 -2.42 9.70 -0.54
C ARG A 45 -1.30 9.30 0.41
N LEU A 46 -0.67 8.17 0.15
CA LEU A 46 0.48 7.64 0.87
C LEU A 46 1.69 7.65 -0.06
N ILE A 47 2.77 8.32 0.34
CA ILE A 47 3.96 8.48 -0.49
C ILE A 47 5.18 8.07 0.33
N GLN A 48 5.94 7.10 -0.16
CA GLN A 48 7.26 6.81 0.37
C GLN A 48 8.25 7.89 -0.13
N THR A 49 8.66 8.79 0.77
CA THR A 49 9.52 9.92 0.46
C THR A 49 11.00 9.55 0.31
N LYS A 50 11.45 8.47 0.96
CA LYS A 50 12.84 8.00 0.96
C LYS A 50 12.90 6.48 0.84
N LYS A 51 13.90 5.95 0.13
CA LYS A 51 14.22 4.51 0.13
C LYS A 51 14.68 4.06 1.52
N VAL A 52 14.42 2.81 1.87
CA VAL A 52 14.89 2.27 3.16
C VAL A 52 16.41 2.15 3.10
N SER A 53 17.10 2.56 4.16
CA SER A 53 18.56 2.51 4.17
C SER A 53 19.08 1.07 4.05
N ALA A 54 19.93 0.82 3.06
CA ALA A 54 20.61 -0.47 2.88
C ALA A 54 21.52 -0.84 4.07
N SER A 55 21.92 0.12 4.91
CA SER A 55 22.65 -0.16 6.15
C SER A 55 21.83 -1.00 7.15
N ASN A 56 20.50 -1.04 7.00
CA ASN A 56 19.59 -1.84 7.83
C ASN A 56 19.40 -3.28 7.31
N TRP A 57 20.17 -3.72 6.30
CA TRP A 57 20.07 -5.05 5.70
C TRP A 57 20.08 -6.19 6.74
N LEU A 58 20.94 -6.12 7.76
CA LEU A 58 21.03 -7.11 8.86
C LEU A 58 19.71 -7.28 9.62
N ARG A 59 18.94 -6.19 9.80
CA ARG A 59 17.59 -6.28 10.38
C ARG A 59 16.65 -7.02 9.45
N TRP A 60 16.74 -6.81 8.14
CA TRP A 60 15.87 -7.49 7.19
C TRP A 60 16.08 -9.00 7.15
N PHE A 61 17.33 -9.46 7.33
CA PHE A 61 17.63 -10.89 7.43
C PHE A 61 17.06 -11.55 8.69
N THR A 62 16.95 -10.82 9.80
CA THR A 62 16.56 -11.37 11.11
C THR A 62 15.09 -11.11 11.47
N GLN A 63 14.51 -10.02 10.97
CA GLN A 63 13.18 -9.54 11.34
C GLN A 63 12.20 -9.56 10.16
N GLY A 64 12.68 -9.77 8.93
CA GLY A 64 11.89 -9.73 7.70
C GLY A 64 11.99 -8.39 6.97
N MET A 65 11.47 -8.36 5.74
CA MET A 65 11.51 -7.17 4.88
C MET A 65 10.75 -5.98 5.49
N PRO A 66 11.17 -4.74 5.21
CA PRO A 66 10.38 -3.54 5.47
C PRO A 66 8.98 -3.65 4.90
N GLU A 67 7.96 -3.43 5.72
CA GLU A 67 6.56 -3.52 5.30
C GLU A 67 5.73 -2.36 5.88
N ILE A 68 4.91 -1.77 5.02
CA ILE A 68 3.88 -0.81 5.38
C ILE A 68 2.53 -1.51 5.24
N VAL A 69 1.75 -1.51 6.32
CA VAL A 69 0.41 -2.09 6.33
C VAL A 69 -0.60 -0.95 6.40
N VAL A 70 -1.42 -0.82 5.37
CA VAL A 70 -2.50 0.15 5.25
C VAL A 70 -3.83 -0.55 5.52
N SER A 71 -4.61 0.05 6.42
CA SER A 71 -5.99 -0.34 6.69
C SER A 71 -6.91 0.73 6.11
N LEU A 72 -7.77 0.35 5.16
CA LEU A 72 -8.68 1.26 4.48
C LEU A 72 -10.08 1.19 5.10
N PRO A 73 -10.75 2.34 5.34
CA PRO A 73 -12.14 2.38 5.78
C PRO A 73 -13.11 2.02 4.65
N HIS A 74 -14.31 1.55 4.98
CA HIS A 74 -15.32 1.09 4.00
C HIS A 74 -15.78 2.14 3.00
N ASP A 75 -15.60 3.43 3.27
CA ASP A 75 -15.99 4.52 2.37
C ASP A 75 -15.01 4.74 1.21
N VAL A 76 -13.87 4.04 1.18
CA VAL A 76 -12.91 4.06 0.07
C VAL A 76 -13.30 3.06 -1.01
N GLU A 77 -13.65 3.60 -2.18
CA GLU A 77 -14.17 2.89 -3.35
C GLU A 77 -13.14 2.70 -4.47
N VAL A 78 -12.02 3.41 -4.44
CA VAL A 78 -10.94 3.29 -5.44
C VAL A 78 -9.60 3.15 -4.73
N CYS A 79 -8.81 2.14 -5.10
CA CYS A 79 -7.44 1.93 -4.61
C CYS A 79 -6.47 1.91 -5.78
N GLU A 80 -5.54 2.86 -5.80
CA GLU A 80 -4.44 2.92 -6.77
C GLU A 80 -3.11 2.73 -6.06
N VAL A 81 -2.28 1.84 -6.58
CA VAL A 81 -0.95 1.57 -6.06
C VAL A 81 0.05 1.60 -7.19
N GLU A 82 1.05 2.46 -7.07
CA GLU A 82 2.27 2.44 -7.87
C GLU A 82 3.45 2.06 -6.99
N SER A 83 4.25 1.10 -7.44
CA SER A 83 5.42 0.63 -6.71
C SER A 83 6.63 0.48 -7.64
N ASP A 84 7.75 1.10 -7.28
CA ASP A 84 9.00 0.93 -8.04
C ASP A 84 9.53 -0.50 -7.94
N SER A 85 9.37 -1.15 -6.78
CA SER A 85 9.88 -2.52 -6.56
C SER A 85 9.26 -3.21 -5.34
N ASN A 86 9.59 -4.50 -5.16
CA ASN A 86 9.17 -5.34 -4.03
C ASN A 86 7.73 -5.86 -4.17
N GLN A 87 7.04 -6.17 -3.07
CA GLN A 87 5.73 -6.80 -3.10
C GLN A 87 4.60 -5.84 -2.72
N VAL A 88 3.53 -5.84 -3.51
CA VAL A 88 2.22 -5.30 -3.10
C VAL A 88 1.29 -6.48 -2.81
N LEU A 89 0.74 -6.53 -1.59
CA LEU A 89 -0.30 -7.46 -1.18
C LEU A 89 -1.61 -6.69 -0.97
N ILE A 90 -2.65 -7.06 -1.72
CA ILE A 90 -4.02 -6.61 -1.48
C ILE A 90 -4.77 -7.79 -0.86
N THR A 91 -5.29 -7.63 0.36
CA THR A 91 -5.95 -8.73 1.08
C THR A 91 -7.20 -8.30 1.82
N ASP A 92 -8.21 -9.17 1.85
CA ASP A 92 -9.41 -9.02 2.68
C ASP A 92 -10.08 -7.65 2.50
N ILE A 93 -10.41 -7.32 1.25
CA ILE A 93 -10.95 -6.02 0.87
C ILE A 93 -12.10 -6.14 -0.15
N GLU A 94 -13.15 -5.36 0.06
CA GLU A 94 -14.25 -5.14 -0.90
C GLU A 94 -14.22 -3.70 -1.38
N ILE A 95 -13.98 -3.43 -2.67
CA ILE A 95 -13.77 -2.08 -3.23
C ILE A 95 -14.34 -1.99 -4.64
N GLY A 96 -14.81 -0.83 -5.11
CA GLY A 96 -15.24 -0.69 -6.52
C GLY A 96 -14.11 -0.96 -7.51
N GLU A 97 -13.03 -0.18 -7.43
CA GLU A 97 -11.93 -0.24 -8.41
C GLU A 97 -10.56 -0.46 -7.75
N LEU A 98 -9.78 -1.38 -8.32
CA LEU A 98 -8.40 -1.67 -7.91
C LEU A 98 -7.43 -1.52 -9.09
N TYR A 99 -6.45 -0.63 -8.96
CA TYR A 99 -5.34 -0.49 -9.89
C TYR A 99 -4.02 -0.69 -9.16
N VAL A 100 -3.21 -1.65 -9.60
CA VAL A 100 -1.89 -1.92 -9.01
C VAL A 100 -0.86 -2.08 -10.11
N GLU A 101 0.17 -1.23 -10.09
CA GLU A 101 1.36 -1.31 -10.94
C GLU A 101 2.62 -1.49 -10.08
N VAL A 102 3.38 -2.54 -10.35
CA VAL A 102 4.66 -2.82 -9.67
C VAL A 102 5.75 -3.01 -10.72
N ASN A 103 6.70 -2.10 -10.82
CA ASN A 103 7.70 -2.12 -11.88
C ASN A 103 8.71 -3.29 -11.79
N ASN A 104 9.16 -3.62 -10.58
CA ASN A 104 10.13 -4.69 -10.36
C ASN A 104 9.79 -5.48 -9.09
N GLY A 105 8.85 -6.42 -9.23
CA GLY A 105 8.42 -7.18 -8.08
C GLY A 105 7.18 -8.03 -8.32
N LYS A 106 6.31 -8.11 -7.31
CA LYS A 106 5.15 -9.01 -7.32
C LYS A 106 3.91 -8.27 -6.83
N VAL A 107 2.79 -8.51 -7.51
CA VAL A 107 1.46 -8.23 -6.98
C VAL A 107 0.84 -9.54 -6.49
N GLU A 108 0.28 -9.51 -5.29
CA GLU A 108 -0.50 -10.61 -4.72
C GLU A 108 -1.85 -10.08 -4.28
N VAL A 109 -2.92 -10.78 -4.65
CA VAL A 109 -4.30 -10.40 -4.34
C VAL A 109 -5.00 -11.59 -3.72
N VAL A 110 -5.55 -11.43 -2.52
CA VAL A 110 -6.17 -12.50 -1.73
C VAL A 110 -7.52 -12.01 -1.19
N ASN A 111 -8.58 -12.81 -1.30
CA ASN A 111 -9.89 -12.47 -0.75
C ASN A 111 -10.38 -11.05 -1.14
N LEU A 112 -10.30 -10.74 -2.44
CA LEU A 112 -10.76 -9.48 -3.02
C LEU A 112 -12.18 -9.63 -3.55
N LYS A 113 -13.03 -8.64 -3.28
CA LYS A 113 -14.26 -8.38 -4.02
C LYS A 113 -14.16 -7.01 -4.68
N ALA A 114 -14.23 -6.96 -6.00
CA ALA A 114 -14.20 -5.69 -6.74
C ALA A 114 -15.00 -5.76 -8.03
N ASP A 115 -15.42 -4.59 -8.51
CA ASP A 115 -16.08 -4.45 -9.81
C ASP A 115 -15.04 -4.48 -10.93
N ASP A 116 -13.95 -3.71 -10.76
CA ASP A 116 -12.85 -3.62 -11.72
C ASP A 116 -11.48 -3.84 -11.08
N VAL A 117 -10.63 -4.63 -11.76
CA VAL A 117 -9.28 -4.95 -11.30
C VAL A 117 -8.28 -4.86 -12.44
N PHE A 118 -7.27 -4.01 -12.27
CA PHE A 118 -6.12 -3.88 -13.16
C PHE A 118 -4.81 -4.15 -12.40
N LEU A 119 -4.06 -5.15 -12.83
CA LEU A 119 -2.76 -5.51 -12.26
C LEU A 119 -1.69 -5.48 -13.35
N LYS A 120 -0.57 -4.82 -13.09
CA LYS A 120 0.61 -4.78 -13.95
C LYS A 120 1.87 -5.03 -13.13
N CYS A 121 2.71 -5.94 -13.60
CA CYS A 121 4.00 -6.29 -12.99
C CYS A 121 5.06 -6.59 -14.05
#